data_AF-A0AAV6G1B8-F1
#
_entry.id   AF-A0AAV6G1B8-F1
#
_cell.length_a   1.000
_cell.length_b   1.000
_cell.length_c   1.000
_cell.angle_alpha   90.00
_cell.angle_beta   90.00
_cell.angle_gamma   90.00
#
_symmetry.space_group_name_H-M   'P 1'
#
loop_
_entity.id
_entity.type
_entity.pdbx_description
1 polymer ?
#
loop_
_entity_poly.entity_id
_entity_poly.type
_entity_poly.pdbx_seq_one_letter_code
_entity_poly.pdbx_strand_id
1 'polypeptide(L)'
;MGEQSDRSALLDWEEVADVEEPSLTTEVNENSPRATTVSSRALGSTVPGTGWSSSPKEAVSSELTSLYAGVLTEKAVSSWVWQNECDQQKGRQYVTKRNQDVEWRRQQDQVLAVFVVTFHTRSGNMLEWCLPQDLNLDGVEFKSMSSGSHRIASDFVYFRKDSYFGLACFANLPVESELERGVRMKSVGILSPSYTTLYHHMAFLENQVRDQLRCPGQYSALESFFDQKKGLLPARTARNNVAALSTPKHFMTPEMKVTHPDGCMSQFVQFFGEQIMVLWKFSLLRRRILIFSPPPVGEVCYRVYSCCALANVPLPGVSRRLPPFCPFFYVNVNDIHTLETELSYVACTTERIFEEKKHLFDIYVDNQNVQTHRESLQPLLRITSSDREKYKKLQEKRKRLVGHSSYTEEELFTLFFSELNTKIFQTLLEVASSVDRALTKEHVRRMGLDPQADHKFLVYILETYGIDVMLMIDTSCCF
;
A
#
# COMPACT_ATOMS: atom_id res chain seq x y z
N MET A 1 24.32 -33.71 -22.23
CA MET A 1 24.96 -33.52 -20.92
C MET A 1 24.42 -32.23 -20.36
N GLY A 2 23.52 -32.34 -19.40
CA GLY A 2 23.01 -31.22 -18.63
C GLY A 2 23.55 -31.30 -17.20
N GLU A 3 23.37 -30.20 -16.46
CA GLU A 3 23.28 -30.07 -14.98
C GLU A 3 23.08 -28.56 -14.73
N GLN A 4 21.90 -28.11 -14.27
CA GLN A 4 21.50 -27.87 -12.86
C GLN A 4 22.41 -26.84 -12.15
N SER A 5 21.91 -25.64 -11.84
CA SER A 5 21.07 -25.24 -10.67
C SER A 5 21.88 -24.99 -9.41
N ASP A 6 21.84 -23.75 -8.89
CA ASP A 6 21.55 -23.40 -7.48
C ASP A 6 21.57 -21.87 -7.34
N ARG A 7 20.47 -21.17 -7.05
CA ARG A 7 19.62 -21.11 -5.84
C ARG A 7 20.39 -20.70 -4.58
N SER A 8 20.09 -19.46 -4.22
CA SER A 8 20.44 -18.69 -3.03
C SER A 8 20.14 -19.40 -1.71
N ALA A 9 21.11 -19.39 -0.81
CA ALA A 9 21.02 -19.85 0.56
C ALA A 9 20.16 -18.89 1.41
N LEU A 10 19.08 -19.42 1.96
CA LEU A 10 18.36 -18.86 3.11
C LEU A 10 19.08 -19.32 4.38
N LEU A 11 19.36 -18.37 5.27
CA LEU A 11 19.96 -18.59 6.58
C LEU A 11 18.87 -18.99 7.57
N ASP A 12 18.79 -20.29 7.86
CA ASP A 12 18.06 -20.82 9.02
C ASP A 12 18.89 -20.57 10.28
N TRP A 13 18.30 -19.91 11.27
CA TRP A 13 18.79 -19.90 12.65
C TRP A 13 17.65 -20.38 13.54
N GLU A 14 17.65 -21.67 13.86
CA GLU A 14 16.86 -22.26 14.93
C GLU A 14 17.75 -22.54 16.14
N GLU A 15 17.22 -22.17 17.30
CA GLU A 15 17.79 -22.29 18.63
C GLU A 15 17.61 -23.72 19.15
N VAL A 16 18.70 -24.37 19.54
CA VAL A 16 18.72 -25.76 20.02
C VAL A 16 18.23 -25.83 21.47
N ALA A 17 17.23 -26.68 21.71
CA ALA A 17 16.93 -27.21 23.04
C ALA A 17 16.86 -28.75 22.97
N ASP A 18 17.71 -29.40 23.76
CA ASP A 18 17.75 -30.85 23.98
C ASP A 18 16.47 -31.36 24.66
N VAL A 19 16.03 -32.57 24.31
CA VAL A 19 15.81 -33.73 25.21
C VAL A 19 14.84 -34.77 24.60
N GLU A 20 15.41 -35.96 24.42
CA GLU A 20 14.86 -37.34 24.47
C GLU A 20 13.59 -37.76 23.67
N GLU A 21 13.83 -38.64 22.68
CA GLU A 21 12.84 -39.58 22.12
C GLU A 21 12.43 -40.66 23.13
N PRO A 22 11.24 -41.27 22.94
CA PRO A 22 11.31 -42.68 22.57
C PRO A 22 10.28 -43.15 21.53
N SER A 23 10.79 -44.04 20.65
CA SER A 23 10.15 -45.29 20.19
C SER A 23 8.97 -45.20 19.21
N LEU A 24 9.13 -45.78 18.02
CA LEU A 24 8.60 -47.12 17.66
C LEU A 24 8.71 -47.40 16.15
N THR A 25 8.80 -48.70 15.92
CA THR A 25 8.92 -49.51 14.70
C THR A 25 7.77 -49.41 13.70
N THR A 26 7.92 -50.16 12.59
CA THR A 26 6.93 -50.75 11.64
C THR A 26 6.73 -49.93 10.36
N GLU A 27 7.38 -50.27 9.24
CA GLU A 27 7.07 -51.33 8.25
C GLU A 27 5.82 -51.09 7.36
N VAL A 28 6.10 -50.93 6.06
CA VAL A 28 5.60 -51.73 4.91
C VAL A 28 4.30 -51.36 4.17
N ASN A 29 4.49 -51.26 2.84
CA ASN A 29 3.59 -51.50 1.69
C ASN A 29 2.54 -50.46 1.30
N GLU A 30 2.11 -50.35 0.04
CA GLU A 30 2.57 -50.65 -1.33
C GLU A 30 1.31 -50.46 -2.21
N ASN A 31 1.52 -50.25 -3.51
CA ASN A 31 0.59 -50.56 -4.61
C ASN A 31 -0.56 -49.58 -4.95
N SER A 32 -0.24 -48.75 -5.96
CA SER A 32 -1.05 -48.57 -7.19
C SER A 32 -1.05 -49.90 -8.00
N PRO A 33 -1.98 -50.23 -8.93
CA PRO A 33 -1.96 -49.61 -10.28
C PRO A 33 -3.27 -49.64 -11.14
N ARG A 34 -3.25 -48.83 -12.23
CA ARG A 34 -3.71 -49.12 -13.64
C ARG A 34 -5.24 -49.30 -13.93
N ALA A 35 -5.82 -49.01 -15.12
CA ALA A 35 -5.35 -48.57 -16.44
C ALA A 35 -6.51 -48.11 -17.39
N THR A 36 -6.17 -47.22 -18.36
CA THR A 36 -6.40 -47.21 -19.84
C THR A 36 -7.76 -47.15 -20.58
N THR A 37 -7.84 -46.12 -21.46
CA THR A 37 -8.22 -46.06 -22.93
C THR A 37 -9.69 -46.32 -23.36
N VAL A 38 -10.26 -45.66 -24.37
CA VAL A 38 -9.99 -45.70 -25.84
C VAL A 38 -10.67 -44.51 -26.59
N SER A 39 -10.16 -44.12 -27.76
CA SER A 39 -10.70 -43.11 -28.71
C SER A 39 -11.43 -43.73 -29.92
N SER A 40 -12.36 -43.01 -30.57
CA SER A 40 -12.44 -42.92 -32.06
C SER A 40 -13.51 -41.93 -32.60
N ARG A 41 -13.15 -41.34 -33.76
CA ARG A 41 -13.85 -40.50 -34.79
C ARG A 41 -15.05 -41.22 -35.46
N ALA A 42 -15.88 -40.72 -36.38
CA ALA A 42 -16.33 -39.45 -37.01
C ALA A 42 -17.44 -39.84 -38.03
N LEU A 43 -18.27 -38.90 -38.55
CA LEU A 43 -18.67 -38.74 -39.97
C LEU A 43 -19.96 -37.89 -40.15
N GLY A 44 -19.98 -37.09 -41.22
CA GLY A 44 -21.21 -36.54 -41.83
C GLY A 44 -21.00 -35.19 -42.53
N SER A 45 -20.71 -35.22 -43.83
CA SER A 45 -20.60 -34.05 -44.73
C SER A 45 -21.79 -33.97 -45.68
N THR A 46 -22.12 -32.77 -46.19
CA THR A 46 -22.52 -32.58 -47.61
C THR A 46 -22.38 -31.12 -48.05
N VAL A 47 -22.02 -30.94 -49.32
CA VAL A 47 -21.54 -29.77 -50.10
C VAL A 47 -22.72 -29.25 -51.00
N PRO A 48 -22.59 -28.52 -52.15
CA PRO A 48 -21.57 -27.60 -52.74
C PRO A 48 -22.15 -26.29 -53.40
N GLY A 49 -21.32 -25.29 -53.77
CA GLY A 49 -20.81 -25.02 -55.15
C GLY A 49 -21.48 -23.74 -55.70
N THR A 50 -20.92 -22.76 -56.44
CA THR A 50 -19.96 -22.67 -57.58
C THR A 50 -19.74 -21.14 -57.84
N GLY A 51 -18.54 -20.55 -58.09
CA GLY A 51 -17.79 -20.41 -59.38
C GLY A 51 -18.55 -19.60 -60.45
N TRP A 52 -18.10 -18.54 -61.16
CA TRP A 52 -16.77 -18.07 -61.63
C TRP A 52 -16.81 -16.63 -62.24
N SER A 53 -15.60 -16.02 -62.39
CA SER A 53 -15.00 -15.04 -63.36
C SER A 53 -15.88 -14.10 -64.24
N SER A 54 -15.49 -12.94 -64.78
CA SER A 54 -14.22 -12.28 -65.18
C SER A 54 -14.55 -10.83 -65.66
N SER A 55 -13.61 -9.89 -65.59
CA SER A 55 -13.64 -8.55 -66.26
C SER A 55 -13.46 -8.69 -67.80
N PRO A 56 -13.63 -7.66 -68.71
CA PRO A 56 -13.11 -6.27 -68.59
C PRO A 56 -13.79 -5.10 -69.40
N LYS A 57 -13.22 -3.88 -69.21
CA LYS A 57 -13.11 -2.69 -70.11
C LYS A 57 -14.22 -1.60 -70.24
N GLU A 58 -13.68 -0.38 -70.37
CA GLU A 58 -14.13 1.02 -70.55
C GLU A 58 -15.31 1.35 -71.50
N ALA A 59 -16.05 2.45 -71.22
CA ALA A 59 -16.13 3.71 -72.02
C ALA A 59 -17.48 4.49 -71.93
N VAL A 60 -17.38 5.80 -71.59
CA VAL A 60 -18.01 7.00 -72.22
C VAL A 60 -19.55 7.28 -72.16
N SER A 61 -19.88 8.35 -71.42
CA SER A 61 -20.75 9.55 -71.68
C SER A 61 -22.22 9.51 -72.14
N SER A 62 -22.99 10.46 -71.53
CA SER A 62 -24.19 11.23 -72.00
C SER A 62 -25.49 10.47 -72.25
N GLU A 63 -26.71 10.93 -71.93
CA GLU A 63 -27.29 12.20 -71.46
C GLU A 63 -28.75 11.91 -70.98
N LEU A 64 -29.27 12.68 -70.00
CA LEU A 64 -30.64 13.27 -69.90
C LEU A 64 -31.91 12.41 -70.20
N THR A 65 -33.02 12.36 -69.44
CA THR A 65 -33.55 13.12 -68.29
C THR A 65 -34.76 12.36 -67.70
N SER A 66 -35.00 12.54 -66.38
CA SER A 66 -36.31 12.66 -65.71
C SER A 66 -37.31 11.49 -65.74
N LEU A 67 -37.51 10.82 -64.59
CA LEU A 67 -38.69 11.00 -63.72
C LEU A 67 -38.70 9.94 -62.58
N TYR A 68 -38.85 10.45 -61.35
CA TYR A 68 -39.13 9.74 -60.07
C TYR A 68 -38.05 8.82 -59.45
N ALA A 69 -37.35 9.33 -58.44
CA ALA A 69 -37.33 8.78 -57.07
C ALA A 69 -36.34 9.55 -56.19
N GLY A 70 -36.87 10.36 -55.28
CA GLY A 70 -36.11 10.93 -54.18
C GLY A 70 -35.79 9.89 -53.11
N VAL A 71 -34.90 10.30 -52.20
CA VAL A 71 -34.47 9.62 -50.98
C VAL A 71 -33.41 8.53 -51.22
N LEU A 72 -32.12 8.88 -51.05
CA LEU A 72 -31.07 8.04 -50.42
C LEU A 72 -29.62 8.61 -50.54
N THR A 73 -29.37 9.92 -50.37
CA THR A 73 -27.97 10.44 -50.38
C THR A 73 -27.61 11.52 -49.35
N GLU A 74 -28.39 11.70 -48.27
CA GLU A 74 -27.98 12.56 -47.13
C GLU A 74 -27.56 11.78 -45.87
N LYS A 75 -27.99 10.53 -45.71
CA LYS A 75 -27.70 9.72 -44.51
C LYS A 75 -26.27 9.18 -44.45
N ALA A 76 -25.65 8.89 -45.59
CA ALA A 76 -24.31 8.31 -45.63
C ALA A 76 -23.21 9.34 -45.33
N VAL A 77 -23.28 10.56 -45.90
CA VAL A 77 -22.29 11.62 -45.65
C VAL A 77 -22.39 12.12 -44.20
N SER A 78 -23.60 12.26 -43.68
CA SER A 78 -23.82 12.59 -42.28
C SER A 78 -23.22 11.53 -41.35
N SER A 79 -23.50 10.24 -41.56
CA SER A 79 -22.96 9.17 -40.71
C SER A 79 -21.43 9.15 -40.65
N TRP A 80 -20.74 9.41 -41.76
CA TRP A 80 -19.26 9.45 -41.81
C TRP A 80 -18.68 10.71 -41.14
N VAL A 81 -19.33 11.85 -41.26
CA VAL A 81 -18.92 13.10 -40.58
C VAL A 81 -19.13 12.99 -39.06
N TRP A 82 -20.29 12.45 -38.62
CA TRP A 82 -20.59 12.21 -37.21
C TRP A 82 -19.67 11.15 -36.57
N GLN A 83 -19.27 10.10 -37.30
CA GLN A 83 -18.31 9.10 -36.80
C GLN A 83 -16.92 9.74 -36.59
N ASN A 84 -16.45 10.54 -37.55
CA ASN A 84 -15.14 11.21 -37.46
C ASN A 84 -15.09 12.29 -36.37
N GLU A 85 -16.17 13.04 -36.14
CA GLU A 85 -16.24 14.00 -35.03
C GLU A 85 -16.31 13.31 -33.67
N CYS A 86 -17.01 12.18 -33.56
CA CYS A 86 -17.08 11.38 -32.34
C CYS A 86 -15.73 10.69 -32.01
N ASP A 87 -15.00 10.21 -33.03
CA ASP A 87 -13.66 9.63 -32.85
C ASP A 87 -12.60 10.69 -32.57
N GLN A 88 -12.73 11.91 -33.12
CA GLN A 88 -11.90 13.06 -32.74
C GLN A 88 -12.21 13.59 -31.34
N GLN A 89 -13.48 13.59 -30.91
CA GLN A 89 -13.87 13.95 -29.54
C GLN A 89 -13.40 12.90 -28.53
N LYS A 90 -13.54 11.61 -28.82
CA LYS A 90 -12.96 10.53 -28.00
C LYS A 90 -11.44 10.66 -27.97
N GLY A 91 -10.77 10.84 -29.11
CA GLY A 91 -9.32 11.07 -29.18
C GLY A 91 -8.88 12.28 -28.35
N ARG A 92 -9.58 13.42 -28.42
CA ARG A 92 -9.33 14.60 -27.58
C ARG A 92 -9.57 14.34 -26.11
N GLN A 93 -10.64 13.62 -25.75
CA GLN A 93 -10.97 13.32 -24.35
C GLN A 93 -9.98 12.33 -23.73
N TYR A 94 -9.50 11.34 -24.50
CA TYR A 94 -8.42 10.43 -24.13
C TYR A 94 -7.08 11.16 -23.98
N VAL A 95 -6.73 12.05 -24.90
CA VAL A 95 -5.49 12.86 -24.83
C VAL A 95 -5.55 13.85 -23.66
N THR A 96 -6.70 14.47 -23.40
CA THR A 96 -6.89 15.41 -22.27
C THR A 96 -6.81 14.69 -20.93
N LYS A 97 -7.42 13.51 -20.81
CA LYS A 97 -7.33 12.67 -19.61
C LYS A 97 -5.90 12.18 -19.39
N ARG A 98 -5.21 11.72 -20.44
CA ARG A 98 -3.80 11.32 -20.37
C ARG A 98 -2.89 12.48 -19.99
N ASN A 99 -3.13 13.68 -20.49
CA ASN A 99 -2.37 14.87 -20.12
C ASN A 99 -2.64 15.29 -18.67
N GLN A 100 -3.89 15.22 -18.20
CA GLN A 100 -4.23 15.44 -16.79
C GLN A 100 -3.57 14.40 -15.87
N ASP A 101 -3.53 13.13 -16.28
CA ASP A 101 -2.83 12.06 -15.54
C ASP A 101 -1.31 12.28 -15.50
N VAL A 102 -0.71 12.80 -16.58
CA VAL A 102 0.73 13.13 -16.64
C VAL A 102 1.07 14.34 -15.77
N GLU A 103 0.26 15.40 -15.81
CA GLU A 103 0.43 16.59 -14.97
C GLU A 103 0.25 16.25 -13.49
N TRP A 104 -0.75 15.41 -13.16
CA TRP A 104 -0.99 14.90 -11.81
C TRP A 104 0.18 14.06 -11.29
N ARG A 105 0.72 13.13 -12.11
CA ARG A 105 1.92 12.34 -11.74
C ARG A 105 3.14 13.23 -11.51
N ARG A 106 3.35 14.25 -12.35
CA ARG A 106 4.41 15.24 -12.17
C ARG A 106 4.27 16.04 -10.89
N GLN A 107 3.04 16.35 -10.48
CA GLN A 107 2.78 17.09 -9.24
C GLN A 107 2.99 16.22 -8.00
N GLN A 108 2.83 14.89 -8.11
CA GLN A 108 3.14 13.94 -7.03
C GLN A 108 4.62 13.57 -6.95
N ASP A 109 5.36 13.65 -8.05
CA ASP A 109 6.81 13.34 -8.13
C ASP A 109 7.70 14.56 -7.77
N GLN A 110 7.13 15.53 -7.04
CA GLN A 110 7.83 16.74 -6.62
C GLN A 110 8.75 16.47 -5.43
N VAL A 111 9.99 16.93 -5.55
CA VAL A 111 10.96 16.94 -4.46
C VAL A 111 11.04 18.36 -3.89
N LEU A 112 10.85 18.49 -2.58
CA LEU A 112 10.93 19.76 -1.85
C LEU A 112 12.31 20.01 -1.29
N ALA A 113 13.01 18.94 -0.91
CA ALA A 113 14.38 19.01 -0.46
C ALA A 113 15.13 17.73 -0.75
N VAL A 114 16.44 17.86 -0.88
CA VAL A 114 17.41 16.77 -0.88
C VAL A 114 18.46 17.07 0.18
N PHE A 115 18.93 16.05 0.87
CA PHE A 115 19.87 16.23 1.97
C PHE A 115 20.80 15.03 2.15
N VAL A 116 21.93 15.29 2.79
CA VAL A 116 22.92 14.31 3.21
C VAL A 116 23.15 14.46 4.71
N VAL A 117 23.01 13.36 5.43
CA VAL A 117 23.27 13.23 6.85
C VAL A 117 24.52 12.37 7.03
N THR A 118 25.38 12.78 7.94
CA THR A 118 26.60 12.06 8.30
C THR A 118 26.62 11.77 9.80
N PHE A 119 27.27 10.68 10.18
CA PHE A 119 27.54 10.42 11.59
C PHE A 119 28.90 10.97 11.99
N HIS A 120 28.92 11.80 13.03
CA HIS A 120 30.14 12.31 13.63
C HIS A 120 30.34 11.75 15.03
N THR A 121 31.55 11.27 15.32
CA THR A 121 31.85 10.51 16.55
C THR A 121 31.63 11.28 17.85
N ARG A 122 31.70 12.62 17.82
CA ARG A 122 31.47 13.49 18.99
C ARG A 122 30.08 14.12 19.04
N SER A 123 29.51 14.39 17.88
CA SER A 123 28.29 15.21 17.77
C SER A 123 27.05 14.37 17.47
N GLY A 124 27.23 13.10 17.14
CA GLY A 124 26.16 12.22 16.68
C GLY A 124 25.80 12.47 15.23
N ASN A 125 24.53 12.24 14.88
CA ASN A 125 24.02 12.47 13.54
C ASN A 125 23.99 13.98 13.26
N MET A 126 24.45 14.39 12.07
CA MET A 126 24.44 15.79 11.65
C MET A 126 24.00 15.91 10.20
N LEU A 127 23.24 16.96 9.90
CA LEU A 127 22.97 17.38 8.53
C LEU A 127 24.26 17.96 7.92
N GLU A 128 24.86 17.24 6.97
CA GLU A 128 26.11 17.62 6.31
C GLU A 128 25.86 18.61 5.16
N TRP A 129 24.80 18.37 4.39
CA TRP A 129 24.46 19.16 3.22
C TRP A 129 22.96 19.08 2.92
N CYS A 130 22.38 20.14 2.38
CA CYS A 130 21.01 20.12 1.89
C CYS A 130 20.73 21.16 0.81
N LEU A 131 19.65 20.92 0.05
CA LEU A 131 18.98 21.89 -0.79
C LEU A 131 17.45 21.81 -0.60
N PRO A 132 16.74 22.93 -0.65
CA PRO A 132 17.27 24.30 -0.66
C PRO A 132 17.76 24.71 0.74
N GLN A 133 18.69 25.67 0.82
CA GLN A 133 19.37 26.03 2.08
C GLN A 133 18.47 26.74 3.10
N ASP A 134 17.34 27.30 2.66
CA ASP A 134 16.41 28.07 3.48
C ASP A 134 15.29 27.22 4.09
N LEU A 135 15.20 25.94 3.73
CA LEU A 135 14.20 25.04 4.29
C LEU A 135 14.64 24.53 5.67
N ASN A 136 13.76 24.63 6.65
CA ASN A 136 14.01 24.05 7.98
C ASN A 136 13.95 22.51 7.91
N LEU A 137 15.14 21.91 7.98
CA LEU A 137 15.35 20.46 8.03
C LEU A 137 15.79 19.97 9.41
N ASP A 138 15.62 20.76 10.47
CA ASP A 138 16.02 20.36 11.82
C ASP A 138 15.35 19.04 12.22
N GLY A 139 16.16 18.12 12.73
CA GLY A 139 15.72 16.82 13.20
C GLY A 139 15.60 15.73 12.14
N VAL A 140 15.80 16.03 10.84
CA VAL A 140 15.83 14.99 9.80
C VAL A 140 17.00 14.03 9.98
N GLU A 141 18.09 14.46 10.59
CA GLU A 141 19.28 13.67 10.91
C GLU A 141 18.97 12.51 11.88
N PHE A 142 17.98 12.68 12.78
CA PHE A 142 17.54 11.63 13.70
C PHE A 142 16.51 10.70 13.07
N LYS A 143 15.82 11.13 12.01
CA LYS A 143 14.88 10.29 11.25
C LYS A 143 15.57 9.48 10.15
N SER A 144 16.64 10.02 9.57
CA SER A 144 17.36 9.43 8.43
C SER A 144 18.38 8.37 8.83
N MET A 145 18.75 8.32 10.11
CA MET A 145 19.62 7.31 10.71
C MET A 145 18.98 6.81 12.00
N SER A 146 18.28 5.69 11.89
CA SER A 146 17.57 5.09 13.03
C SER A 146 18.52 4.63 14.13
N SER A 147 18.03 4.61 15.37
CA SER A 147 18.79 4.04 16.49
C SER A 147 19.08 2.56 16.21
N GLY A 148 20.35 2.16 16.31
CA GLY A 148 20.83 0.81 15.99
C GLY A 148 21.36 0.62 14.55
N SER A 149 21.28 1.64 13.68
CA SER A 149 21.71 1.57 12.27
C SER A 149 23.19 1.19 12.08
N HIS A 150 24.06 1.47 13.05
CA HIS A 150 25.48 1.05 13.05
C HIS A 150 25.70 -0.46 12.96
N ARG A 151 24.68 -1.29 13.22
CA ARG A 151 24.76 -2.76 13.19
C ARG A 151 24.47 -3.35 11.80
N ILE A 152 23.98 -2.54 10.87
CA ILE A 152 23.59 -2.98 9.53
C ILE A 152 24.41 -2.23 8.48
N ALA A 153 24.55 -2.85 7.30
CA ALA A 153 25.32 -2.29 6.19
C ALA A 153 24.54 -1.21 5.43
N SER A 154 23.22 -1.36 5.31
CA SER A 154 22.35 -0.43 4.59
C SER A 154 20.91 -0.57 5.06
N ASP A 155 20.14 0.50 4.88
CA ASP A 155 18.71 0.56 5.18
C ASP A 155 18.04 1.65 4.33
N PHE A 156 16.72 1.66 4.27
CA PHE A 156 15.96 2.81 3.82
C PHE A 156 14.89 3.15 4.85
N VAL A 157 14.61 4.43 5.05
CA VAL A 157 13.70 4.88 6.10
C VAL A 157 12.71 5.85 5.51
N TYR A 158 11.43 5.53 5.64
CA TYR A 158 10.36 6.49 5.43
C TYR A 158 10.06 7.20 6.75
N PHE A 159 9.76 8.48 6.69
CA PHE A 159 9.41 9.25 7.88
C PHE A 159 8.51 10.43 7.52
N ARG A 160 7.88 11.01 8.53
CA ARG A 160 7.15 12.27 8.39
C ARG A 160 7.94 13.43 9.00
N LYS A 161 7.96 14.57 8.31
CA LYS A 161 8.47 15.86 8.81
C LYS A 161 7.40 16.91 8.55
N ASP A 162 6.75 17.36 9.63
CA ASP A 162 5.62 18.27 9.58
C ASP A 162 4.49 17.76 8.66
N SER A 163 4.20 18.48 7.57
CA SER A 163 3.20 18.10 6.57
C SER A 163 3.79 17.34 5.37
N TYR A 164 5.07 16.98 5.42
CA TYR A 164 5.81 16.35 4.33
C TYR A 164 6.26 14.94 4.69
N PHE A 165 6.57 14.16 3.66
CA PHE A 165 7.06 12.80 3.77
C PHE A 165 8.50 12.73 3.28
N GLY A 166 9.33 11.98 4.00
CA GLY A 166 10.72 11.76 3.68
C GLY A 166 11.02 10.32 3.35
N LEU A 167 11.99 10.15 2.45
CA LEU A 167 12.66 8.88 2.20
C LEU A 167 14.17 9.13 2.32
N ALA A 168 14.85 8.36 3.16
CA ALA A 168 16.30 8.39 3.28
C ALA A 168 16.90 7.00 3.12
N CYS A 169 18.01 6.89 2.39
CA CYS A 169 18.77 5.66 2.23
C CYS A 169 20.07 5.77 3.01
N PHE A 170 20.25 4.85 3.95
CA PHE A 170 21.40 4.75 4.83
C PHE A 170 22.40 3.72 4.29
N ALA A 171 23.69 4.01 4.44
CA ALA A 171 24.74 3.03 4.25
C ALA A 171 25.89 3.23 5.25
N ASN A 172 26.51 2.10 5.59
CA ASN A 172 27.57 1.96 6.55
C ASN A 172 28.76 1.26 5.87
N LEU A 173 29.92 1.91 5.90
CA LEU A 173 31.16 1.42 5.30
C LEU A 173 32.25 1.31 6.38
N PRO A 174 32.78 0.11 6.65
CA PRO A 174 33.99 -0.04 7.45
C PRO A 174 35.17 0.69 6.79
N VAL A 175 35.92 1.47 7.56
CA VAL A 175 37.06 2.26 7.09
C VAL A 175 38.26 2.06 8.00
N GLU A 176 39.48 2.06 7.47
CA GLU A 176 40.71 1.99 8.27
C GLU A 176 41.10 3.38 8.78
N SER A 177 40.27 3.96 9.65
CA SER A 177 40.49 5.29 10.22
C SER A 177 40.13 5.31 11.71
N GLU A 178 41.12 5.62 12.56
CA GLU A 178 40.90 5.78 14.01
C GLU A 178 40.01 7.00 14.32
N LEU A 179 40.09 8.06 13.51
CA LEU A 179 39.28 9.27 13.66
C LEU A 179 37.79 8.98 13.44
N GLU A 180 37.48 8.08 12.52
CA GLU A 180 36.13 7.62 12.20
C GLU A 180 35.74 6.35 12.99
N ARG A 181 36.57 5.93 13.97
CA ARG A 181 36.36 4.71 14.78
C ARG A 181 36.12 3.44 13.96
N GLY A 182 36.77 3.34 12.80
CA GLY A 182 36.67 2.17 11.95
C GLY A 182 35.44 2.13 11.04
N VAL A 183 34.56 3.14 11.09
CA VAL A 183 33.26 3.10 10.39
C VAL A 183 32.84 4.49 9.89
N ARG A 184 32.45 4.56 8.62
CA ARG A 184 31.83 5.73 7.99
C ARG A 184 30.37 5.46 7.69
N MET A 185 29.49 6.30 8.21
CA MET A 185 28.04 6.17 8.03
C MET A 185 27.46 7.44 7.42
N LYS A 186 26.69 7.27 6.35
CA LYS A 186 25.96 8.36 5.69
C LYS A 186 24.54 7.95 5.36
N SER A 187 23.68 8.94 5.22
CA SER A 187 22.30 8.78 4.77
C SER A 187 21.95 9.89 3.80
N VAL A 188 21.38 9.54 2.65
CA VAL A 188 20.97 10.50 1.62
C VAL A 188 19.46 10.41 1.49
N GLY A 189 18.77 11.54 1.59
CA GLY A 189 17.31 11.54 1.57
C GLY A 189 16.69 12.74 0.91
N ILE A 190 15.37 12.64 0.74
CA ILE A 190 14.53 13.63 0.10
C ILE A 190 13.27 13.88 0.92
N LEU A 191 12.64 15.04 0.70
CA LEU A 191 11.28 15.35 1.16
C LEU A 191 10.34 15.57 -0.02
N SER A 192 9.11 15.11 0.09
CA SER A 192 8.05 15.27 -0.90
C SER A 192 6.69 15.56 -0.23
N PRO A 193 5.74 16.23 -0.91
CA PRO A 193 4.37 16.35 -0.41
C PRO A 193 3.61 15.01 -0.35
N SER A 194 4.06 14.00 -1.11
CA SER A 194 3.40 12.70 -1.19
C SER A 194 4.38 11.59 -0.87
N TYR A 195 3.99 10.65 0.01
CA TYR A 195 4.78 9.45 0.26
C TYR A 195 4.66 8.41 -0.85
N THR A 196 3.66 8.55 -1.72
CA THR A 196 3.25 7.53 -2.69
C THR A 196 4.25 7.36 -3.84
N THR A 197 5.08 8.37 -4.11
CA THR A 197 6.02 8.45 -5.24
C THR A 197 7.47 8.34 -4.79
N LEU A 198 7.75 8.50 -3.49
CA LEU A 198 9.10 8.46 -2.93
C LEU A 198 9.91 7.23 -3.37
N TYR A 199 9.25 6.07 -3.49
CA TYR A 199 9.89 4.82 -3.91
C TYR A 199 10.54 4.90 -5.30
N HIS A 200 10.08 5.79 -6.19
CA HIS A 200 10.71 6.02 -7.51
C HIS A 200 12.15 6.52 -7.39
N HIS A 201 12.50 7.16 -6.28
CA HIS A 201 13.81 7.74 -6.06
C HIS A 201 14.76 6.82 -5.29
N MET A 202 14.27 5.70 -4.73
CA MET A 202 15.05 4.87 -3.82
C MET A 202 16.36 4.35 -4.44
N ALA A 203 16.31 3.81 -5.65
CA ALA A 203 17.51 3.32 -6.35
C ALA A 203 18.55 4.42 -6.60
N PHE A 204 18.09 5.65 -6.89
CA PHE A 204 18.98 6.80 -7.02
C PHE A 204 19.64 7.14 -5.68
N LEU A 205 18.86 7.23 -4.60
CA LEU A 205 19.37 7.55 -3.26
C LEU A 205 20.34 6.50 -2.73
N GLU A 206 20.07 5.21 -2.95
CA GLU A 206 20.96 4.10 -2.62
C GLU A 206 22.31 4.20 -3.35
N ASN A 207 22.30 4.59 -4.63
CA ASN A 207 23.54 4.82 -5.36
C ASN A 207 24.27 6.05 -4.81
N GLN A 208 23.55 7.15 -4.56
CA GLN A 208 24.13 8.38 -4.06
C GLN A 208 24.76 8.23 -2.68
N VAL A 209 24.14 7.49 -1.75
CA VAL A 209 24.74 7.27 -0.42
C VAL A 209 26.04 6.45 -0.52
N ARG A 210 26.11 5.47 -1.42
CA ARG A 210 27.35 4.70 -1.68
C ARG A 210 28.45 5.58 -2.28
N ASP A 211 28.08 6.47 -3.21
CA ASP A 211 29.02 7.41 -3.80
C ASP A 211 29.54 8.42 -2.76
N GLN A 212 28.66 8.93 -1.89
CA GLN A 212 29.04 9.84 -0.79
C GLN A 212 29.98 9.20 0.24
N LEU A 213 29.89 7.88 0.45
CA LEU A 213 30.80 7.15 1.34
C LEU A 213 32.21 7.04 0.73
N ARG A 214 32.30 6.82 -0.58
CA ARG A 214 33.56 6.67 -1.34
C ARG A 214 34.23 8.02 -1.62
N CYS A 215 33.44 9.00 -2.03
CA CYS A 215 33.87 10.34 -2.44
C CYS A 215 33.06 11.40 -1.67
N PRO A 216 33.36 11.66 -0.38
CA PRO A 216 32.64 12.65 0.42
C PRO A 216 32.75 14.06 -0.16
N GLY A 217 31.68 14.85 -0.04
CA GLY A 217 31.66 16.27 -0.44
C GLY A 217 31.29 16.53 -1.90
N GLN A 218 31.06 15.49 -2.71
CA GLN A 218 30.69 15.65 -4.11
C GLN A 218 29.16 15.66 -4.29
N TYR A 219 28.53 16.83 -4.35
CA TYR A 219 27.06 16.94 -4.37
C TYR A 219 26.43 17.20 -5.75
N SER A 220 27.23 17.32 -6.81
CA SER A 220 26.75 17.73 -8.15
C SER A 220 25.61 16.88 -8.72
N ALA A 221 25.60 15.57 -8.46
CA ALA A 221 24.53 14.69 -8.90
C ALA A 221 23.21 14.94 -8.14
N LEU A 222 23.30 15.23 -6.83
CA LEU A 222 22.14 15.60 -6.00
C LEU A 222 21.60 16.98 -6.37
N GLU A 223 22.48 17.93 -6.69
CA GLU A 223 22.11 19.26 -7.22
C GLU A 223 21.33 19.13 -8.52
N SER A 224 21.87 18.39 -9.50
CA SER A 224 21.21 18.17 -10.79
C SER A 224 19.88 17.44 -10.63
N PHE A 225 19.80 16.46 -9.72
CA PHE A 225 18.56 15.76 -9.41
C PHE A 225 17.51 16.71 -8.83
N PHE A 226 17.90 17.54 -7.86
CA PHE A 226 17.01 18.52 -7.25
C PHE A 226 16.53 19.54 -8.29
N ASP A 227 17.40 20.06 -9.15
CA ASP A 227 16.99 20.99 -10.21
C ASP A 227 16.00 20.40 -11.20
N GLN A 228 16.10 19.10 -11.48
CA GLN A 228 15.16 18.40 -12.35
C GLN A 228 13.79 18.14 -11.68
N LYS A 229 13.78 17.89 -10.37
CA LYS A 229 12.61 17.39 -9.63
C LYS A 229 12.00 18.40 -8.65
N LYS A 230 12.60 19.57 -8.49
CA LYS A 230 12.13 20.59 -7.55
C LYS A 230 10.69 20.98 -7.83
N GLY A 231 9.83 20.83 -6.83
CA GLY A 231 8.49 21.38 -6.88
C GLY A 231 8.52 22.90 -6.73
N LEU A 232 7.68 23.61 -7.47
CA LEU A 232 7.41 25.02 -7.16
C LEU A 232 6.61 25.06 -5.85
N LEU A 233 7.25 25.43 -4.74
CA LEU A 233 6.55 25.72 -3.48
C LEU A 233 5.51 26.83 -3.72
N PRO A 234 4.25 26.68 -3.32
CA PRO A 234 3.32 27.81 -3.27
C PRO A 234 3.90 28.87 -2.33
N ALA A 235 4.10 30.09 -2.85
CA ALA A 235 4.66 31.18 -2.06
C ALA A 235 3.92 31.33 -0.74
N ARG A 236 4.67 31.31 0.37
CA ARG A 236 4.18 31.48 1.75
C ARG A 236 3.46 32.83 1.88
N THR A 237 2.15 32.85 1.63
CA THR A 237 1.29 33.92 2.13
C THR A 237 0.92 33.57 3.57
N ALA A 238 1.51 34.33 4.49
CA ALA A 238 1.15 34.30 5.89
C ALA A 238 -0.34 34.69 6.04
N ARG A 239 -1.18 33.74 6.46
CA ARG A 239 -2.25 33.88 7.46
C ARG A 239 -3.11 32.63 7.50
N ASN A 240 -3.26 32.11 8.71
CA ASN A 240 -4.30 31.21 9.22
C ASN A 240 -5.35 30.79 8.18
N ASN A 241 -5.21 29.58 7.66
CA ASN A 241 -6.33 28.71 7.34
C ASN A 241 -5.83 27.26 7.30
N VAL A 242 -6.28 26.48 8.27
CA VAL A 242 -6.14 25.02 8.34
C VAL A 242 -7.03 24.33 7.28
N ALA A 243 -7.28 24.99 6.15
CA ALA A 243 -8.25 24.58 5.16
C ALA A 243 -7.58 24.40 3.80
N ALA A 244 -7.59 23.15 3.37
CA ALA A 244 -7.41 22.71 1.98
C ALA A 244 -6.01 22.92 1.38
N LEU A 245 -5.04 22.13 1.86
CA LEU A 245 -4.25 21.37 0.88
C LEU A 245 -5.26 20.62 0.01
N SER A 246 -5.35 20.99 -1.26
CA SER A 246 -6.21 20.40 -2.27
C SER A 246 -6.17 18.88 -2.14
N THR A 247 -7.18 18.33 -1.48
CA THR A 247 -7.31 16.91 -1.23
C THR A 247 -7.49 16.27 -2.62
N PRO A 248 -6.58 15.38 -3.06
CA PRO A 248 -6.74 14.75 -4.36
C PRO A 248 -8.09 14.02 -4.38
N LYS A 249 -8.98 14.42 -5.30
CA LYS A 249 -10.32 13.85 -5.51
C LYS A 249 -10.31 12.43 -6.08
N HIS A 250 -9.21 11.70 -5.97
CA HIS A 250 -9.08 10.34 -6.46
C HIS A 250 -8.53 9.43 -5.36
N PHE A 251 -9.42 8.59 -4.84
CA PHE A 251 -9.15 7.43 -3.99
C PHE A 251 -8.37 6.37 -4.80
N MET A 252 -7.14 6.69 -5.21
CA MET A 252 -6.20 5.71 -5.74
C MET A 252 -5.34 5.26 -4.56
N THR A 253 -5.44 3.98 -4.21
CA THR A 253 -4.46 3.32 -3.34
C THR A 253 -3.07 3.59 -3.90
N PRO A 254 -2.15 4.17 -3.12
CA PRO A 254 -0.77 4.36 -3.55
C PRO A 254 -0.18 3.03 -4.01
N GLU A 255 0.27 2.92 -5.24
CA GLU A 255 0.98 1.72 -5.70
C GLU A 255 2.43 1.82 -5.18
N MET A 256 2.66 1.59 -3.88
CA MET A 256 4.01 1.50 -3.33
C MET A 256 4.59 0.12 -3.69
N LYS A 257 5.34 0.05 -4.79
CA LYS A 257 6.04 -1.18 -5.16
C LYS A 257 7.20 -1.39 -4.20
N VAL A 258 7.03 -2.34 -3.29
CA VAL A 258 8.16 -2.89 -2.52
C VAL A 258 9.13 -3.53 -3.50
N THR A 259 10.42 -3.26 -3.32
CA THR A 259 11.52 -3.84 -4.12
C THR A 259 11.71 -5.35 -3.93
N HIS A 260 10.77 -6.02 -3.27
CA HIS A 260 10.74 -7.46 -3.06
C HIS A 260 9.71 -8.11 -3.98
N PRO A 261 9.99 -9.29 -4.59
CA PRO A 261 9.09 -9.99 -5.50
C PRO A 261 7.67 -10.26 -4.95
N ASP A 262 7.51 -10.33 -3.63
CA ASP A 262 6.23 -10.66 -2.97
C ASP A 262 5.34 -9.44 -2.61
N GLY A 263 5.81 -8.19 -2.77
CA GLY A 263 5.05 -6.97 -2.41
C GLY A 263 4.85 -6.75 -0.89
N CYS A 264 4.62 -5.50 -0.45
CA CYS A 264 4.52 -5.15 0.99
C CYS A 264 3.41 -5.90 1.71
N MET A 265 2.23 -5.91 1.07
CA MET A 265 1.01 -6.40 1.69
C MET A 265 1.04 -7.91 1.87
N SER A 266 1.62 -8.65 0.93
CA SER A 266 1.71 -10.11 1.04
C SER A 266 2.58 -10.54 2.21
N GLN A 267 3.79 -9.99 2.30
CA GLN A 267 4.69 -10.26 3.42
C GLN A 267 4.04 -9.89 4.76
N PHE A 268 3.34 -8.75 4.81
CA PHE A 268 2.66 -8.29 6.01
C PHE A 268 1.53 -9.23 6.46
N VAL A 269 0.64 -9.65 5.54
CA VAL A 269 -0.45 -10.60 5.85
C VAL A 269 0.11 -11.95 6.26
N GLN A 270 1.15 -12.44 5.59
CA GLN A 270 1.79 -13.71 5.93
C GLN A 270 2.46 -13.65 7.31
N PHE A 271 3.17 -12.57 7.61
CA PHE A 271 3.89 -12.41 8.87
C PHE A 271 2.96 -12.37 10.08
N PHE A 272 1.80 -11.71 10.00
CA PHE A 272 0.85 -11.66 11.12
C PHE A 272 -0.12 -12.86 11.16
N GLY A 273 -0.30 -13.59 10.06
CA GLY A 273 -1.25 -14.69 10.01
C GLY A 273 -2.66 -14.25 10.39
N GLU A 274 -3.33 -14.97 11.28
CA GLU A 274 -4.66 -14.60 11.76
C GLU A 274 -4.70 -13.28 12.56
N GLN A 275 -3.58 -12.87 13.18
CA GLN A 275 -3.48 -11.59 13.91
C GLN A 275 -3.71 -10.38 13.00
N ILE A 276 -3.60 -10.54 11.67
CA ILE A 276 -3.91 -9.48 10.71
C ILE A 276 -5.34 -8.97 10.88
N MET A 277 -6.28 -9.81 11.32
CA MET A 277 -7.66 -9.42 11.55
C MET A 277 -7.78 -8.48 12.77
N VAL A 278 -6.95 -8.68 13.79
CA VAL A 278 -6.87 -7.79 14.96
C VAL A 278 -6.29 -6.44 14.55
N LEU A 279 -5.18 -6.43 13.81
CA LEU A 279 -4.58 -5.19 13.29
C LEU A 279 -5.53 -4.44 12.35
N TRP A 280 -6.24 -5.16 11.46
CA TRP A 280 -7.27 -4.59 10.61
C TRP A 280 -8.35 -3.87 11.42
N LYS A 281 -8.88 -4.51 12.47
CA LYS A 281 -9.89 -3.88 13.35
C LYS A 281 -9.36 -2.59 13.97
N PHE A 282 -8.16 -2.60 14.58
CA PHE A 282 -7.61 -1.38 15.18
C PHE A 282 -7.29 -0.29 14.16
N SER A 283 -6.85 -0.67 12.96
CA SER A 283 -6.59 0.26 11.86
C SER A 283 -7.89 0.91 11.40
N LEU A 284 -8.97 0.12 11.26
CA LEU A 284 -10.30 0.64 10.90
C LEU A 284 -10.87 1.55 11.99
N LEU A 285 -10.59 1.25 13.27
CA LEU A 285 -10.93 2.11 14.41
C LEU A 285 -10.03 3.35 14.55
N ARG A 286 -9.09 3.57 13.63
CA ARG A 286 -8.18 4.73 13.63
C ARG A 286 -7.41 4.86 14.95
N ARG A 287 -7.05 3.75 15.60
CA ARG A 287 -6.26 3.78 16.85
C ARG A 287 -4.82 4.22 16.61
N ARG A 288 -4.15 4.68 17.67
CA ARG A 288 -2.72 4.98 17.66
C ARG A 288 -1.93 3.67 17.76
N ILE A 289 -1.42 3.19 16.64
CA ILE A 289 -0.69 1.92 16.53
C ILE A 289 0.80 2.22 16.41
N LEU A 290 1.59 1.71 17.34
CA LEU A 290 3.05 1.81 17.33
C LEU A 290 3.68 0.43 17.18
N ILE A 291 4.49 0.26 16.13
CA ILE A 291 5.20 -0.99 15.83
C ILE A 291 6.66 -0.84 16.26
N PHE A 292 7.10 -1.65 17.21
CA PHE A 292 8.50 -1.76 17.56
C PHE A 292 9.20 -2.81 16.69
N SER A 293 10.39 -2.46 16.20
CA SER A 293 11.28 -3.40 15.53
C SER A 293 12.70 -2.82 15.49
N PRO A 294 13.76 -3.61 15.77
CA PRO A 294 15.12 -3.16 15.55
C PRO A 294 15.40 -2.96 14.04
N PRO A 295 16.44 -2.19 13.65
CA PRO A 295 16.81 -2.04 12.24
C PRO A 295 17.08 -3.41 11.57
N PRO A 296 16.74 -3.58 10.28
CA PRO A 296 16.36 -2.55 9.30
C PRO A 296 14.91 -2.06 9.43
N VAL A 297 14.73 -0.75 9.29
CA VAL A 297 13.45 -0.04 9.48
C VAL A 297 12.62 -0.04 8.20
N GLY A 298 13.23 -0.10 7.02
CA GLY A 298 12.52 0.04 5.75
C GLY A 298 11.38 -0.94 5.56
N GLU A 299 11.59 -2.21 5.90
CA GLU A 299 10.53 -3.24 5.85
C GLU A 299 9.39 -2.92 6.82
N VAL A 300 9.71 -2.36 7.98
CA VAL A 300 8.73 -1.99 9.00
C VAL A 300 7.92 -0.77 8.56
N CYS A 301 8.54 0.18 7.85
CA CYS A 301 7.82 1.28 7.20
C CYS A 301 6.77 0.76 6.20
N TYR A 302 7.07 -0.31 5.47
CA TYR A 302 6.08 -0.96 4.61
C TYR A 302 4.94 -1.61 5.41
N ARG A 303 5.21 -2.18 6.59
CA ARG A 303 4.15 -2.68 7.49
C ARG A 303 3.23 -1.55 7.96
N VAL A 304 3.81 -0.39 8.30
CA VAL A 304 3.05 0.82 8.67
C VAL A 304 2.15 1.27 7.53
N TYR A 305 2.68 1.32 6.30
CA TYR A 305 1.89 1.61 5.11
C TYR A 305 0.75 0.60 4.91
N SER A 306 1.05 -0.69 4.99
CA SER A 306 0.08 -1.78 4.84
C SER A 306 -1.05 -1.68 5.87
N CYS A 307 -0.75 -1.39 7.14
CA CYS A 307 -1.77 -1.11 8.18
C CYS A 307 -2.75 0.00 7.75
N CYS A 308 -2.24 1.12 7.21
CA CYS A 308 -3.11 2.19 6.71
C CYS A 308 -3.98 1.71 5.54
N ALA A 309 -3.42 0.92 4.62
CA ALA A 309 -4.14 0.38 3.48
C ALA A 309 -5.25 -0.62 3.89
N LEU A 310 -5.07 -1.40 4.97
CA LEU A 310 -6.11 -2.29 5.52
C LEU A 310 -7.39 -1.53 5.89
N ALA A 311 -7.28 -0.27 6.32
CA ALA A 311 -8.38 0.58 6.75
C ALA A 311 -9.00 1.41 5.62
N ASN A 312 -8.61 1.17 4.36
CA ASN A 312 -9.12 1.93 3.23
C ASN A 312 -10.62 1.66 3.01
N VAL A 313 -11.43 2.72 2.96
CA VAL A 313 -12.87 2.64 2.71
C VAL A 313 -13.16 3.38 1.41
N PRO A 314 -13.41 2.68 0.28
CA PRO A 314 -13.62 3.30 -1.03
C PRO A 314 -15.03 3.88 -1.20
N LEU A 315 -15.65 4.38 -0.12
CA LEU A 315 -16.99 4.94 -0.13
C LEU A 315 -16.93 6.47 0.06
N PRO A 316 -17.49 7.26 -0.88
CA PRO A 316 -17.56 8.70 -0.74
C PRO A 316 -18.29 9.12 0.55
N GLY A 317 -17.71 10.05 1.30
CA GLY A 317 -18.38 10.67 2.45
C GLY A 317 -18.18 9.97 3.81
N VAL A 318 -17.83 8.68 3.85
CA VAL A 318 -17.65 7.93 5.12
C VAL A 318 -16.57 8.56 6.00
N SER A 319 -15.43 8.90 5.42
CA SER A 319 -14.30 9.50 6.17
C SER A 319 -14.29 11.03 6.11
N ARG A 320 -15.36 11.70 5.66
CA ARG A 320 -15.32 13.16 5.40
C ARG A 320 -15.03 14.01 6.64
N ARG A 321 -15.42 13.51 7.82
CA ARG A 321 -15.22 14.19 9.10
C ARG A 321 -13.91 13.80 9.79
N LEU A 322 -13.19 12.81 9.25
CA LEU A 322 -11.97 12.30 9.82
C LEU A 322 -10.76 12.83 9.05
N PRO A 323 -9.64 13.12 9.74
CA PRO A 323 -8.37 13.37 9.08
C PRO A 323 -7.97 12.18 8.16
N PRO A 324 -7.22 12.45 7.08
CA PRO A 324 -6.62 11.39 6.25
C PRO A 324 -5.83 10.39 7.11
N PHE A 325 -5.99 9.10 6.86
CA PHE A 325 -5.23 8.06 7.55
C PHE A 325 -3.88 7.85 6.87
N CYS A 326 -2.96 8.79 7.10
CA CYS A 326 -1.64 8.72 6.50
C CYS A 326 -0.65 8.02 7.45
N PRO A 327 0.29 7.23 6.90
CA PRO A 327 1.34 6.62 7.69
C PRO A 327 2.28 7.69 8.26
N PHE A 328 2.64 7.57 9.54
CA PHE A 328 3.69 8.40 10.16
C PHE A 328 5.08 7.83 9.88
N PHE A 329 5.13 6.54 9.52
CA PHE A 329 6.35 5.77 9.30
C PHE A 329 7.27 5.82 10.53
N TYR A 330 8.58 6.02 10.34
CA TYR A 330 9.53 5.98 11.43
C TYR A 330 9.41 7.20 12.35
N VAL A 331 9.34 6.91 13.65
CA VAL A 331 9.32 7.89 14.75
C VAL A 331 10.34 7.52 15.83
N ASN A 332 10.85 8.54 16.51
CA ASN A 332 11.83 8.40 17.60
C ASN A 332 11.46 9.32 18.78
N VAL A 333 12.29 9.36 19.82
CA VAL A 333 12.08 10.18 21.02
C VAL A 333 11.85 11.68 20.72
N ASN A 334 12.36 12.20 19.61
CA ASN A 334 12.13 13.60 19.22
C ASN A 334 10.70 13.86 18.74
N ASP A 335 9.94 12.80 18.42
CA ASP A 335 8.56 12.89 17.97
C ASP A 335 7.54 12.76 19.10
N ILE A 336 7.97 12.57 20.35
CA ILE A 336 7.07 12.32 21.50
C ILE A 336 5.97 13.39 21.59
N HIS A 337 6.33 14.67 21.48
CA HIS A 337 5.36 15.75 21.59
C HIS A 337 4.30 15.69 20.48
N THR A 338 4.71 15.38 19.25
CA THR A 338 3.79 15.19 18.12
C THR A 338 2.84 14.02 18.42
N LEU A 339 3.36 12.87 18.85
CA LEU A 339 2.57 11.67 19.13
C LEU A 339 1.54 11.85 20.26
N GLU A 340 1.84 12.70 21.26
CA GLU A 340 0.90 13.03 22.34
C GLU A 340 -0.35 13.76 21.84
N THR A 341 -0.19 14.60 20.81
CA THR A 341 -1.28 15.44 20.29
C THR A 341 -2.13 14.76 19.22
N GLU A 342 -1.59 13.73 18.58
CA GLU A 342 -2.24 13.05 17.46
C GLU A 342 -3.34 12.11 17.94
N LEU A 343 -4.54 12.24 17.38
CA LEU A 343 -5.69 11.40 17.74
C LEU A 343 -5.60 10.00 17.13
N SER A 344 -4.86 9.86 16.03
CA SER A 344 -4.77 8.65 15.23
C SER A 344 -3.48 8.63 14.44
N TYR A 345 -2.75 7.52 14.48
CA TYR A 345 -1.57 7.31 13.64
C TYR A 345 -1.22 5.83 13.56
N VAL A 346 -0.46 5.47 12.53
CA VAL A 346 0.34 4.24 12.50
C VAL A 346 1.79 4.62 12.29
N ALA A 347 2.66 4.17 13.18
CA ALA A 347 4.08 4.49 13.17
C ALA A 347 4.94 3.27 13.55
N CYS A 348 6.23 3.33 13.26
CA CYS A 348 7.20 2.36 13.74
C CYS A 348 8.38 3.03 14.45
N THR A 349 9.02 2.31 15.37
CA THR A 349 10.20 2.80 16.09
C THR A 349 11.19 1.68 16.37
N THR A 350 12.45 2.06 16.54
CA THR A 350 13.54 1.16 16.97
C THR A 350 13.86 1.31 18.45
N GLU A 351 13.14 2.18 19.17
CA GLU A 351 13.49 2.59 20.53
C GLU A 351 12.55 1.94 21.56
N ARG A 352 13.08 1.00 22.35
CA ARG A 352 12.28 0.29 23.36
C ARG A 352 11.70 1.19 24.46
N ILE A 353 12.22 2.40 24.66
CA ILE A 353 11.68 3.35 25.64
C ILE A 353 10.18 3.64 25.43
N PHE A 354 9.68 3.47 24.21
CA PHE A 354 8.26 3.64 23.95
C PHE A 354 7.41 2.62 24.70
N GLU A 355 7.88 1.40 24.94
CA GLU A 355 7.15 0.35 25.67
C GLU A 355 6.66 0.82 27.07
N GLU A 356 7.48 1.66 27.72
CA GLU A 356 7.17 2.24 29.03
C GLU A 356 6.24 3.46 28.92
N LYS A 357 6.31 4.21 27.80
CA LYS A 357 5.53 5.44 27.54
C LYS A 357 4.15 5.12 26.98
N LYS A 358 3.38 4.35 27.74
CA LYS A 358 2.06 3.81 27.34
C LYS A 358 1.05 4.87 26.91
N HIS A 359 1.14 6.11 27.39
CA HIS A 359 0.21 7.19 27.01
C HIS A 359 0.31 7.61 25.54
N LEU A 360 1.43 7.31 24.87
CA LEU A 360 1.71 7.73 23.50
C LEU A 360 0.90 6.95 22.45
N PHE A 361 0.65 5.67 22.68
CA PHE A 361 -0.09 4.81 21.75
C PHE A 361 -1.35 4.24 22.39
N ASP A 362 -2.16 3.53 21.62
CA ASP A 362 -3.24 2.69 22.14
C ASP A 362 -2.87 1.21 21.98
N ILE A 363 -2.21 0.88 20.87
CA ILE A 363 -1.77 -0.46 20.49
C ILE A 363 -0.25 -0.45 20.31
N TYR A 364 0.42 -1.40 20.96
CA TYR A 364 1.84 -1.68 20.78
C TYR A 364 1.99 -3.02 20.07
N VAL A 365 2.84 -3.06 19.05
CA VAL A 365 3.13 -4.27 18.29
C VAL A 365 4.61 -4.56 18.41
N ASP A 366 4.95 -5.71 18.99
CA ASP A 366 6.32 -6.23 18.99
C ASP A 366 6.33 -7.58 18.30
N ASN A 367 7.08 -7.68 17.21
CA ASN A 367 7.05 -8.84 16.32
C ASN A 367 5.61 -9.13 15.85
N GLN A 368 5.04 -10.30 16.18
CA GLN A 368 3.65 -10.67 15.88
C GLN A 368 2.69 -10.41 17.05
N ASN A 369 3.20 -9.90 18.17
CA ASN A 369 2.42 -9.72 19.39
C ASN A 369 1.72 -8.35 19.38
N VAL A 370 0.40 -8.36 19.26
CA VAL A 370 -0.43 -7.16 19.33
C VAL A 370 -0.92 -6.99 20.76
N GLN A 371 -0.57 -5.89 21.40
CA GLN A 371 -0.90 -5.62 22.80
C GLN A 371 -1.54 -4.25 22.97
N THR A 372 -2.34 -4.11 24.02
CA THR A 372 -2.85 -2.82 24.48
C THR A 372 -2.76 -2.75 25.99
N HIS A 373 -2.62 -1.55 26.54
CA HIS A 373 -2.75 -1.29 27.97
C HIS A 373 -4.16 -0.80 28.34
N ARG A 374 -5.02 -0.50 27.36
CA ARG A 374 -6.37 0.00 27.58
C ARG A 374 -7.34 -1.15 27.78
N GLU A 375 -7.90 -1.28 28.98
CA GLU A 375 -8.87 -2.33 29.33
C GLU A 375 -10.07 -2.38 28.38
N SER A 376 -10.52 -1.22 27.90
CA SER A 376 -11.64 -1.09 26.97
C SER A 376 -11.36 -1.72 25.59
N LEU A 377 -10.09 -1.79 25.18
CA LEU A 377 -9.64 -2.36 23.90
C LEU A 377 -9.22 -3.83 24.00
N GLN A 378 -8.91 -4.35 25.20
CA GLN A 378 -8.50 -5.75 25.42
C GLN A 378 -9.41 -6.79 24.73
N PRO A 379 -10.75 -6.66 24.75
CA PRO A 379 -11.62 -7.64 24.10
C PRO A 379 -11.44 -7.75 22.59
N LEU A 380 -10.91 -6.70 21.95
CA LEU A 380 -10.65 -6.66 20.51
C LEU A 380 -9.39 -7.43 20.10
N LEU A 381 -8.52 -7.79 21.05
CA LEU A 381 -7.35 -8.65 20.80
C LEU A 381 -7.73 -10.10 20.53
N ARG A 382 -8.92 -10.54 20.97
CA ARG A 382 -9.34 -11.92 20.79
C ARG A 382 -9.75 -12.18 19.34
N ILE A 383 -9.04 -13.09 18.68
CA ILE A 383 -9.42 -13.61 17.36
C ILE A 383 -10.72 -14.39 17.47
N THR A 384 -11.76 -13.94 16.77
CA THR A 384 -13.09 -14.59 16.76
C THR A 384 -13.17 -15.72 15.73
N SER A 385 -14.19 -16.57 15.81
CA SER A 385 -14.50 -17.55 14.76
C SER A 385 -14.71 -16.89 13.40
N SER A 386 -15.43 -15.77 13.39
CA SER A 386 -15.63 -14.96 12.18
C SER A 386 -14.32 -14.45 11.59
N ASP A 387 -13.34 -14.07 12.41
CA ASP A 387 -12.03 -13.63 11.93
C ASP A 387 -11.23 -14.79 11.30
N ARG A 388 -11.26 -15.97 11.92
CA ARG A 388 -10.65 -17.18 11.35
C ARG A 388 -11.27 -17.55 10.02
N GLU A 389 -12.58 -17.45 9.88
CA GLU A 389 -13.27 -17.68 8.61
C GLU A 389 -12.89 -16.65 7.54
N LYS A 390 -12.79 -15.35 7.89
CA LYS A 390 -12.30 -14.31 6.98
C LYS A 390 -10.89 -14.64 6.50
N TYR A 391 -9.99 -14.98 7.42
CA TYR A 391 -8.60 -15.30 7.08
C TYR A 391 -8.49 -16.57 6.22
N LYS A 392 -9.28 -17.61 6.54
CA LYS A 392 -9.37 -18.81 5.70
C LYS A 392 -9.83 -18.49 4.28
N LYS A 393 -10.89 -17.69 4.12
CA LYS A 393 -11.37 -17.23 2.80
C LYS A 393 -10.31 -16.45 2.03
N LEU A 394 -9.56 -15.59 2.73
CA LEU A 394 -8.44 -14.85 2.13
C LEU A 394 -7.37 -15.81 1.59
N GLN A 395 -6.98 -16.82 2.38
CA GLN A 395 -5.99 -17.80 1.94
C GLN A 395 -6.49 -18.73 0.84
N GLU A 396 -7.78 -19.07 0.81
CA GLU A 396 -8.39 -19.80 -0.31
C GLU A 396 -8.36 -18.97 -1.60
N LYS A 397 -8.69 -17.67 -1.52
CA LYS A 397 -8.57 -16.74 -2.66
C LYS A 397 -7.12 -16.65 -3.15
N ARG A 398 -6.14 -16.56 -2.24
CA ARG A 398 -4.72 -16.56 -2.57
C ARG A 398 -4.29 -17.83 -3.33
N LYS A 399 -4.65 -19.02 -2.81
CA LYS A 399 -4.32 -20.30 -3.47
C LYS A 399 -4.87 -20.41 -4.89
N ARG A 400 -6.02 -19.79 -5.18
CA ARG A 400 -6.63 -19.76 -6.52
C ARG A 400 -5.90 -18.84 -7.51
N LEU A 401 -5.20 -17.79 -7.03
CA LEU A 401 -4.39 -16.92 -7.88
C LEU A 401 -3.22 -17.66 -8.53
N VAL A 402 -2.64 -18.64 -7.82
CA VAL A 402 -1.46 -19.43 -8.24
C VAL A 402 -1.73 -20.28 -9.49
N GLY A 403 -2.96 -20.29 -10.02
CA GLY A 403 -3.34 -20.96 -11.26
C GLY A 403 -3.34 -20.05 -12.48
N HIS A 404 -4.17 -19.00 -12.53
CA HIS A 404 -4.49 -18.25 -13.76
C HIS A 404 -5.04 -16.83 -13.46
N SER A 405 -4.20 -15.83 -13.15
CA SER A 405 -4.73 -14.47 -12.93
C SER A 405 -3.83 -13.34 -13.42
N SER A 406 -4.46 -12.24 -13.84
CA SER A 406 -3.82 -10.96 -14.19
C SER A 406 -3.54 -10.08 -12.96
N TYR A 407 -3.93 -10.52 -11.76
CA TYR A 407 -3.82 -9.74 -10.52
C TYR A 407 -2.63 -10.19 -9.69
N THR A 408 -1.96 -9.24 -9.05
CA THR A 408 -0.89 -9.50 -8.08
C THR A 408 -1.46 -9.92 -6.71
N GLU A 409 -0.67 -10.59 -5.86
CA GLU A 409 -1.09 -10.89 -4.48
C GLU A 409 -1.43 -9.60 -3.70
N GLU A 410 -0.70 -8.51 -3.95
CA GLU A 410 -0.91 -7.20 -3.35
C GLU A 410 -2.28 -6.60 -3.68
N GLU A 411 -2.68 -6.65 -4.95
CA GLU A 411 -4.02 -6.24 -5.38
C GLU A 411 -5.10 -7.09 -4.72
N LEU A 412 -4.90 -8.41 -4.64
CA LEU A 412 -5.88 -9.30 -4.01
C LEU A 412 -6.10 -8.97 -2.54
N PHE A 413 -5.02 -8.79 -1.77
CA PHE A 413 -5.15 -8.45 -0.35
C PHE A 413 -5.82 -7.09 -0.17
N THR A 414 -5.40 -6.08 -0.92
CA THR A 414 -5.98 -4.73 -0.86
C THR A 414 -7.47 -4.75 -1.20
N LEU A 415 -7.86 -5.47 -2.26
CA LEU A 415 -9.26 -5.64 -2.65
C LEU A 415 -10.05 -6.38 -1.58
N PHE A 416 -9.50 -7.44 -0.99
CA PHE A 416 -10.19 -8.21 0.04
C PHE A 416 -10.57 -7.35 1.26
N PHE A 417 -9.62 -6.59 1.81
CA PHE A 417 -9.92 -5.72 2.95
C PHE A 417 -10.82 -4.54 2.56
N SER A 418 -10.65 -3.98 1.36
CA SER A 418 -11.53 -2.96 0.82
C SER A 418 -12.99 -3.45 0.68
N GLU A 419 -13.20 -4.69 0.22
CA GLU A 419 -14.52 -5.34 0.17
C GLU A 419 -15.13 -5.52 1.57
N LEU A 420 -14.34 -5.94 2.57
CA LEU A 420 -14.81 -6.07 3.95
C LEU A 420 -15.25 -4.71 4.52
N ASN A 421 -14.41 -3.70 4.35
CA ASN A 421 -14.69 -2.34 4.81
C ASN A 421 -15.96 -1.80 4.14
N THR A 422 -16.06 -1.96 2.81
CA THR A 422 -17.22 -1.52 2.04
C THR A 422 -18.50 -2.17 2.55
N LYS A 423 -18.52 -3.48 2.79
CA LYS A 423 -19.70 -4.18 3.32
C LYS A 423 -20.15 -3.66 4.69
N ILE A 424 -19.19 -3.39 5.59
CA ILE A 424 -19.48 -2.81 6.91
C ILE A 424 -20.13 -1.44 6.75
N PHE A 425 -19.45 -0.51 6.08
CA PHE A 425 -19.91 0.88 6.00
C PHE A 425 -21.15 1.05 5.15
N GLN A 426 -21.30 0.29 4.06
CA GLN A 426 -22.52 0.30 3.26
C GLN A 426 -23.72 -0.12 4.11
N THR A 427 -23.61 -1.23 4.85
CA THR A 427 -24.70 -1.69 5.72
C THR A 427 -25.01 -0.67 6.83
N LEU A 428 -23.97 -0.05 7.42
CA LEU A 428 -24.17 0.99 8.44
C LEU A 428 -24.86 2.23 7.89
N LEU A 429 -24.50 2.69 6.69
CA LEU A 429 -25.14 3.83 6.05
C LEU A 429 -26.58 3.54 5.61
N GLU A 430 -26.84 2.33 5.14
CA GLU A 430 -28.20 1.85 4.83
C GLU A 430 -29.08 1.89 6.08
N VAL A 431 -28.59 1.38 7.22
CA VAL A 431 -29.31 1.41 8.50
C VAL A 431 -29.44 2.82 9.05
N ALA A 432 -28.43 3.67 8.96
CA ALA A 432 -28.52 5.07 9.41
C ALA A 432 -29.57 5.87 8.60
N SER A 433 -29.85 5.44 7.37
CA SER A 433 -30.87 6.02 6.49
C SER A 433 -32.26 5.41 6.67
N SER A 434 -32.39 4.32 7.44
CA SER A 434 -33.69 3.71 7.73
C SER A 434 -34.48 4.52 8.77
N VAL A 435 -35.78 4.28 8.83
CA VAL A 435 -36.70 5.01 9.73
C VAL A 435 -36.43 4.66 11.19
N ASP A 436 -36.15 3.39 11.47
CA ASP A 436 -35.93 2.84 12.82
C ASP A 436 -34.48 2.96 13.29
N ARG A 437 -33.53 3.15 12.37
CA ARG A 437 -32.08 3.17 12.61
C ARG A 437 -31.59 2.00 13.47
N ALA A 438 -32.25 0.84 13.36
CA ALA A 438 -32.03 -0.30 14.22
C ALA A 438 -31.02 -1.28 13.60
N LEU A 439 -29.84 -1.43 14.22
CA LEU A 439 -28.85 -2.42 13.83
C LEU A 439 -29.14 -3.76 14.49
N THR A 440 -29.63 -4.71 13.69
CA THR A 440 -30.01 -6.05 14.14
C THR A 440 -28.85 -7.04 14.01
N LYS A 441 -28.97 -8.21 14.65
CA LYS A 441 -28.04 -9.34 14.49
C LYS A 441 -27.86 -9.76 13.03
N GLU A 442 -28.90 -9.63 12.21
CA GLU A 442 -28.83 -9.99 10.78
C GLU A 442 -27.99 -8.99 9.98
N HIS A 443 -28.10 -7.69 10.29
CA HIS A 443 -27.23 -6.67 9.69
C HIS A 443 -25.76 -6.96 10.02
N VAL A 444 -25.45 -7.34 11.26
CA VAL A 444 -24.08 -7.66 11.67
C VAL A 444 -23.52 -8.89 10.92
N ARG A 445 -24.32 -9.95 10.75
CA ARG A 445 -23.91 -11.12 9.95
C ARG A 445 -23.67 -10.77 8.49
N ARG A 446 -24.49 -9.88 7.91
CA ARG A 446 -24.32 -9.39 6.53
C ARG A 446 -23.01 -8.63 6.33
N MET A 447 -22.56 -7.91 7.36
CA MET A 447 -21.23 -7.26 7.38
C MET A 447 -20.07 -8.28 7.46
N GLY A 448 -20.36 -9.56 7.72
CA GLY A 448 -19.36 -10.59 7.97
C GLY A 448 -18.76 -10.52 9.38
N LEU A 449 -19.48 -9.94 10.35
CA LEU A 449 -19.04 -9.81 11.73
C LEU A 449 -19.85 -10.76 12.63
N ASP A 450 -19.29 -11.10 13.80
CA ASP A 450 -19.98 -11.86 14.83
C ASP A 450 -20.86 -10.93 15.70
N PRO A 451 -22.19 -11.14 15.77
CA PRO A 451 -23.08 -10.25 16.53
C PRO A 451 -22.71 -10.08 18.01
N GLN A 452 -22.13 -11.09 18.66
CA GLN A 452 -21.79 -11.04 20.07
C GLN A 452 -20.32 -10.67 20.27
N ALA A 453 -19.42 -11.34 19.56
CA ALA A 453 -17.98 -11.15 19.75
C ALA A 453 -17.47 -9.82 19.18
N ASP A 454 -18.07 -9.32 18.09
CA ASP A 454 -17.70 -8.04 17.47
C ASP A 454 -18.57 -6.85 17.95
N HIS A 455 -19.40 -7.04 18.98
CA HIS A 455 -20.25 -5.98 19.52
C HIS A 455 -19.45 -4.73 19.92
N LYS A 456 -18.35 -4.91 20.68
CA LYS A 456 -17.48 -3.79 21.09
C LYS A 456 -16.81 -3.11 19.89
N PHE A 457 -16.43 -3.89 18.88
CA PHE A 457 -15.84 -3.35 17.65
C PHE A 457 -16.84 -2.45 16.92
N LEU A 458 -18.10 -2.88 16.80
CA LEU A 458 -19.17 -2.09 16.21
C LEU A 458 -19.44 -0.79 16.96
N VAL A 459 -19.53 -0.85 18.29
CA VAL A 459 -19.70 0.36 19.13
C VAL A 459 -18.62 1.39 18.82
N TYR A 460 -17.35 0.96 18.76
CA TYR A 460 -16.26 1.87 18.44
C TYR A 460 -16.25 2.36 16.99
N ILE A 461 -16.71 1.56 16.01
CA ILE A 461 -16.88 2.06 14.64
C ILE A 461 -17.91 3.19 14.61
N LEU A 462 -19.07 3.00 15.26
CA LEU A 462 -20.14 4.01 15.29
C LEU A 462 -19.63 5.31 15.91
N GLU A 463 -18.90 5.22 17.02
CA GLU A 463 -18.28 6.37 17.68
C GLU A 463 -17.22 7.05 16.79
N THR A 464 -16.27 6.27 16.25
CA THR A 464 -15.13 6.78 15.45
C THR A 464 -15.62 7.51 14.20
N TYR A 465 -16.63 6.98 13.51
CA TYR A 465 -17.14 7.54 12.27
C TYR A 465 -18.36 8.46 12.46
N GLY A 466 -18.85 8.61 13.70
CA GLY A 466 -20.01 9.44 14.04
C GLY A 466 -21.28 8.99 13.32
N ILE A 467 -21.51 7.68 13.25
CA ILE A 467 -22.68 7.07 12.60
C ILE A 467 -23.78 6.86 13.65
N ASP A 468 -24.93 7.50 13.44
CA ASP A 468 -26.05 7.48 14.39
C ASP A 468 -26.99 6.30 14.11
N VAL A 469 -26.84 5.23 14.90
CA VAL A 469 -27.55 3.95 14.77
C VAL A 469 -27.78 3.35 16.15
N MET A 470 -28.96 2.79 16.40
CA MET A 470 -29.30 2.08 17.63
C MET A 470 -28.96 0.59 17.52
N LEU A 471 -28.05 0.10 18.36
CA LEU A 471 -27.66 -1.31 18.43
C LEU A 471 -28.76 -2.14 19.12
N MET A 472 -29.50 -2.93 18.33
CA MET A 472 -30.54 -3.86 18.78
C MET A 472 -30.01 -5.30 18.78
N ILE A 473 -28.84 -5.48 19.41
CA ILE A 473 -28.21 -6.79 19.57
C ILE A 473 -28.46 -7.18 21.02
N ASP A 474 -29.46 -8.04 21.29
CA ASP A 474 -29.69 -8.48 22.66
C ASP A 474 -28.40 -9.10 23.20
N THR A 475 -27.84 -8.44 24.21
CA THR A 475 -26.97 -9.07 25.17
C THR A 475 -27.90 -9.93 26.00
N SER A 476 -27.94 -11.23 25.71
CA SER A 476 -28.51 -12.16 26.66
C SER A 476 -27.74 -11.94 27.96
N CYS A 477 -28.38 -11.32 28.96
CA CYS A 477 -27.90 -11.33 30.32
C CYS A 477 -27.65 -12.79 30.70
N CYS A 478 -26.39 -13.17 30.88
CA CYS A 478 -26.09 -14.39 31.61
C CYS A 478 -26.32 -14.07 33.09
N PHE A 479 -27.31 -14.76 33.66
CA PHE A 479 -27.55 -14.90 35.09
C PHE A 479 -26.38 -15.58 35.80
#